data_AF-A0A5B9EBI4-F1
#
_entry.id   AF-A0A5B9EBI4-F1
#
_cell.length_a   1.000
_cell.length_b   1.000
_cell.length_c   1.000
_cell.angle_alpha   90.00
_cell.angle_beta   90.00
_cell.angle_gamma   90.00
#
_symmetry.space_group_name_H-M   'P 1'
#
loop_
_entity.id
_entity.type
_entity.pdbx_description
1 polymer ?
#
loop_
_entity_poly.entity_id
_entity_poly.type
_entity_poly.pdbx_seq_one_letter_code
_entity_poly.pdbx_strand_id
1 'polypeptide(L)'
;MLRRLICLLLLGSAFCAFAQKHDETALSDAEVEEIREAAIDPAARISIFQKALEARINRIEEILKKPKAPGATEDIHDYMEQFRAIADELDDNLDDYQPKHPDLRKTLPKLLAATERWMTVLKTPQDNAAYTLARKLALEAAQDLHDSAKEMIDDQTEWWKTHKPPQKKGEAPEPITMPR
;
A
#
# COMPACT_ATOMS: atom_id res chain seq x y z
N MET A 1 -45.43 11.40 -49.15
CA MET A 1 -45.01 10.59 -47.99
C MET A 1 -43.61 11.04 -47.57
N LEU A 2 -43.60 12.03 -46.69
CA LEU A 2 -42.47 12.85 -46.29
C LEU A 2 -42.03 12.36 -44.91
N ARG A 3 -41.24 11.28 -44.84
CA ARG A 3 -40.84 10.69 -43.53
C ARG A 3 -39.67 9.69 -43.60
N ARG A 4 -38.69 9.88 -44.48
CA ARG A 4 -37.50 9.01 -44.53
C ARG A 4 -36.26 9.79 -45.00
N LEU A 5 -35.77 10.73 -44.19
CA LEU A 5 -34.55 11.48 -44.53
C LEU A 5 -33.81 12.05 -43.30
N ILE A 6 -33.97 11.44 -42.12
CA ILE A 6 -33.31 11.91 -40.89
C ILE A 6 -32.81 10.70 -40.08
N CYS A 7 -31.83 9.96 -40.59
CA CYS A 7 -31.13 8.94 -39.79
C CYS A 7 -29.63 8.81 -40.09
N LEU A 8 -29.02 9.71 -40.88
CA LEU A 8 -27.64 9.51 -41.38
C LEU A 8 -26.71 10.69 -41.10
N LEU A 9 -26.86 11.32 -39.92
CA LEU A 9 -26.00 12.43 -39.49
C LEU A 9 -25.76 12.43 -37.97
N LEU A 10 -25.59 11.23 -37.39
CA LEU A 10 -25.18 11.03 -36.00
C LEU A 10 -24.10 9.92 -35.87
N LEU A 11 -23.22 9.81 -36.87
CA LEU A 11 -21.99 9.02 -36.78
C LEU A 11 -20.81 9.96 -37.02
N GLY A 12 -20.40 10.71 -36.01
CA GLY A 12 -19.28 11.63 -36.18
C GLY A 12 -18.93 12.48 -34.99
N SER A 13 -19.16 12.04 -33.75
CA SER A 13 -18.70 12.78 -32.56
C SER A 13 -18.74 11.86 -31.33
N ALA A 14 -17.63 11.21 -30.97
CA ALA A 14 -17.35 10.74 -29.58
C ALA A 14 -16.09 9.86 -29.42
N PHE A 15 -15.12 9.84 -30.35
CA PHE A 15 -13.87 9.07 -30.15
C PHE A 15 -12.67 9.93 -29.71
N CYS A 16 -12.92 10.98 -28.94
CA CYS A 16 -11.90 11.72 -28.21
C CYS A 16 -12.21 11.69 -26.71
N ALA A 17 -12.03 10.53 -26.07
CA ALA A 17 -12.08 10.40 -24.62
C ALA A 17 -11.26 9.20 -24.14
N PHE A 18 -9.95 9.22 -24.41
CA PHE A 18 -8.98 8.43 -23.64
C PHE A 18 -7.82 9.33 -23.23
N ALA A 19 -8.17 10.42 -22.55
CA ALA A 19 -7.31 10.98 -21.51
C ALA A 19 -8.05 10.71 -20.20
N GLN A 20 -8.08 9.44 -19.79
CA GLN A 20 -8.35 9.14 -18.39
C GLN A 20 -7.16 9.72 -17.62
N LYS A 21 -7.31 10.97 -17.15
CA LYS A 21 -6.80 11.33 -15.83
C LYS A 21 -7.38 10.25 -14.91
N HIS A 22 -6.58 9.24 -14.58
CA HIS A 22 -6.95 8.36 -13.48
C HIS A 22 -7.02 9.27 -12.26
N ASP A 23 -8.24 9.49 -11.77
CA ASP A 23 -8.55 10.35 -10.64
C ASP A 23 -7.71 9.96 -9.42
N GLU A 24 -6.96 10.93 -8.90
CA GLU A 24 -7.01 11.45 -7.52
C GLU A 24 -6.98 10.49 -6.32
N THR A 25 -6.70 9.19 -6.48
CA THR A 25 -6.54 8.26 -5.34
C THR A 25 -5.11 7.74 -5.23
N ALA A 26 -4.59 7.68 -4.01
CA ALA A 26 -3.23 7.21 -3.76
C ALA A 26 -3.07 5.71 -4.11
N LEU A 27 -4.13 4.93 -3.92
CA LEU A 27 -4.24 3.52 -4.32
C LEU A 27 -4.93 3.41 -5.69
N SER A 28 -4.49 2.44 -6.48
CA SER A 28 -5.15 2.01 -7.71
C SER A 28 -6.39 1.16 -7.42
N ASP A 29 -7.31 1.06 -8.39
CA ASP A 29 -8.52 0.22 -8.27
C ASP A 29 -8.19 -1.24 -7.92
N ALA A 30 -7.10 -1.77 -8.48
CA ALA A 30 -6.63 -3.12 -8.17
C ALA A 30 -6.13 -3.25 -6.73
N GLU A 31 -5.38 -2.27 -6.22
CA GLU A 31 -4.94 -2.26 -4.82
C GLU A 31 -6.14 -2.13 -3.86
N VAL A 32 -7.15 -1.32 -4.22
CA VAL A 32 -8.40 -1.20 -3.46
C VAL A 32 -9.17 -2.53 -3.45
N GLU A 33 -9.24 -3.22 -4.60
CA GLU A 33 -9.85 -4.54 -4.66
C GLU A 33 -9.09 -5.57 -3.82
N GLU A 34 -7.74 -5.59 -3.88
CA GLU A 34 -6.93 -6.47 -3.04
C GLU A 34 -7.22 -6.24 -1.54
N ILE A 35 -7.34 -4.97 -1.11
CA ILE A 35 -7.69 -4.63 0.29
C ILE A 35 -9.10 -5.12 0.64
N ARG A 36 -10.06 -5.02 -0.28
CA ARG A 36 -11.43 -5.51 -0.10
C ARG A 36 -11.47 -7.04 0.02
N GLU A 37 -10.73 -7.74 -0.83
CA GLU A 37 -10.63 -9.20 -0.85
C GLU A 37 -9.96 -9.77 0.41
N ALA A 38 -9.00 -9.04 0.98
CA ALA A 38 -8.41 -9.38 2.28
C ALA A 38 -9.43 -9.31 3.45
N ALA A 39 -10.61 -8.76 3.21
CA ALA A 39 -11.71 -8.66 4.16
C ALA A 39 -11.25 -8.06 5.49
N ILE A 40 -11.43 -8.79 6.60
CA ILE A 40 -11.07 -8.33 7.94
C ILE A 40 -9.73 -8.90 8.45
N ASP A 41 -8.92 -9.54 7.59
CA ASP A 41 -7.61 -10.09 8.00
C ASP A 41 -6.55 -8.97 8.10
N PRO A 42 -6.13 -8.58 9.32
CA PRO A 42 -5.21 -7.47 9.50
C PRO A 42 -3.82 -7.77 8.92
N ALA A 43 -3.36 -9.02 8.99
CA ALA A 43 -2.04 -9.40 8.49
C ALA A 43 -1.97 -9.32 6.96
N ALA A 44 -3.04 -9.75 6.29
CA ALA A 44 -3.17 -9.63 4.84
C ALA A 44 -3.25 -8.17 4.40
N ARG A 45 -4.09 -7.35 5.06
CA ARG A 45 -4.22 -5.91 4.75
C ARG A 45 -2.89 -5.17 4.90
N ILE A 46 -2.16 -5.36 6.01
CA ILE A 46 -0.83 -4.76 6.20
C ILE A 46 0.13 -5.15 5.06
N SER A 47 0.10 -6.42 4.64
CA SER A 47 0.99 -6.89 3.56
C SER A 47 0.65 -6.24 2.21
N ILE A 48 -0.63 -5.98 1.93
CA ILE A 48 -1.08 -5.31 0.70
C ILE A 48 -0.68 -3.83 0.71
N PHE A 49 -0.91 -3.12 1.81
CA PHE A 49 -0.44 -1.74 1.96
C PHE A 49 1.08 -1.64 1.83
N GLN A 50 1.83 -2.56 2.45
CA GLN A 50 3.28 -2.62 2.30
C GLN A 50 3.67 -2.77 0.82
N LYS A 51 3.04 -3.67 0.07
CA LYS A 51 3.30 -3.85 -1.37
C LYS A 51 3.01 -2.57 -2.18
N ALA A 52 1.93 -1.85 -1.86
CA ALA A 52 1.59 -0.59 -2.51
C ALA A 52 2.65 0.50 -2.25
N LEU A 53 3.11 0.62 -1.00
CA LEU A 53 4.19 1.54 -0.59
C LEU A 53 5.51 1.17 -1.28
N GLU A 54 5.85 -0.12 -1.34
CA GLU A 54 7.03 -0.61 -2.06
C GLU A 54 6.98 -0.27 -3.54
N ALA A 55 5.80 -0.35 -4.18
CA ALA A 55 5.65 0.04 -5.58
C ALA A 55 5.98 1.53 -5.78
N ARG A 56 5.51 2.43 -4.89
CA ARG A 56 5.83 3.88 -4.98
C ARG A 56 7.32 4.14 -4.77
N ILE A 57 7.93 3.49 -3.79
CA ILE A 57 9.37 3.60 -3.52
C ILE A 57 10.20 3.11 -4.72
N ASN A 58 9.82 1.99 -5.33
CA ASN A 58 10.52 1.47 -6.51
C ASN A 58 10.42 2.42 -7.70
N ARG A 59 9.27 3.10 -7.90
CA ARG A 59 9.13 4.14 -8.94
C ARG A 59 10.06 5.32 -8.70
N ILE A 60 10.18 5.80 -7.46
CA ILE A 60 11.13 6.85 -7.11
C ILE A 60 12.57 6.41 -7.44
N GLU A 61 12.97 5.20 -7.03
CA GLU A 61 14.31 4.67 -7.34
C GLU A 61 14.57 4.53 -8.85
N GLU A 62 13.58 4.09 -9.63
CA GLU A 62 13.66 4.00 -11.09
C GLU A 62 13.92 5.36 -11.74
N ILE A 63 13.22 6.41 -11.29
CA ILE A 63 13.39 7.77 -11.80
C ILE A 63 14.77 8.32 -11.41
N LEU A 64 15.22 8.07 -10.17
CA LEU A 64 16.53 8.52 -9.68
C LEU A 64 17.71 7.91 -10.47
N LYS A 65 17.54 6.72 -11.07
CA LYS A 65 18.54 6.13 -11.99
C LYS A 65 18.64 6.86 -13.33
N LYS A 66 17.61 7.61 -13.74
CA LYS A 66 17.54 8.33 -15.03
C LYS A 66 16.92 9.73 -14.87
N PRO A 67 17.55 10.64 -14.10
CA PRO A 67 16.93 11.89 -13.63
C PRO A 67 16.68 12.95 -14.72
N LYS A 68 17.08 12.72 -15.97
CA LYS A 68 16.89 13.64 -17.11
C LYS A 68 15.66 13.31 -17.97
N ALA A 69 14.83 12.37 -17.54
CA ALA A 69 13.59 12.06 -18.25
C ALA A 69 12.61 13.26 -18.13
N PRO A 70 11.89 13.63 -19.20
CA PRO A 70 10.79 14.60 -19.11
C PRO A 70 9.78 14.15 -18.04
N GLY A 71 9.33 15.07 -17.18
CA GLY A 71 8.37 14.78 -16.11
C GLY A 71 8.96 14.21 -14.82
N ALA A 72 10.24 13.81 -14.79
CA ALA A 72 10.85 13.12 -13.64
C ALA A 72 10.64 13.81 -12.27
N THR A 73 10.70 15.15 -12.24
CA THR A 73 10.50 15.92 -11.00
C THR A 73 9.05 15.87 -10.51
N GLU A 74 8.09 15.96 -11.43
CA GLU A 74 6.65 15.89 -11.14
C GLU A 74 6.28 14.47 -10.73
N ASP A 75 6.80 13.46 -11.42
CA ASP A 75 6.59 12.06 -11.04
C ASP A 75 7.13 11.76 -9.62
N ILE A 76 8.32 12.26 -9.26
CA ILE A 76 8.86 12.10 -7.89
C ILE A 76 7.93 12.76 -6.86
N HIS A 77 7.44 13.97 -7.15
CA HIS A 77 6.48 14.66 -6.28
C HIS A 77 5.24 13.78 -6.05
N ASP A 78 4.60 13.34 -7.12
CA ASP A 78 3.34 12.61 -7.05
C ASP A 78 3.50 11.26 -6.35
N TYR A 79 4.60 10.53 -6.61
CA TYR A 79 4.87 9.28 -5.90
C TYR A 79 5.16 9.48 -4.41
N MET A 80 5.73 10.62 -4.00
CA MET A 80 5.89 10.96 -2.58
C MET A 80 4.55 11.28 -1.91
N GLU A 81 3.64 11.99 -2.60
CA GLU A 81 2.30 12.26 -2.07
C GLU A 81 1.47 10.98 -1.95
N GLN A 82 1.53 10.11 -2.96
CA GLN A 82 0.87 8.80 -2.91
C GLN A 82 1.46 7.93 -1.79
N PHE A 83 2.78 7.90 -1.64
CA PHE A 83 3.43 7.18 -0.54
C PHE A 83 2.91 7.67 0.81
N ARG A 84 2.88 8.99 1.04
CA ARG A 84 2.38 9.59 2.28
C ARG A 84 0.95 9.13 2.56
N ALA A 85 0.04 9.32 1.60
CA ALA A 85 -1.37 9.00 1.79
C ALA A 85 -1.61 7.50 2.07
N ILE A 86 -0.85 6.59 1.45
CA ILE A 86 -0.93 5.16 1.73
C ILE A 86 -0.36 4.83 3.11
N ALA A 87 0.72 5.50 3.52
CA ALA A 87 1.34 5.29 4.83
C ALA A 87 0.42 5.77 5.96
N ASP A 88 -0.20 6.94 5.82
CA ASP A 88 -1.18 7.49 6.76
C ASP A 88 -2.37 6.53 6.93
N GLU A 89 -2.94 6.03 5.82
CA GLU A 89 -4.04 5.05 5.88
C GLU A 89 -3.61 3.74 6.55
N LEU A 90 -2.39 3.24 6.28
CA LEU A 90 -1.90 2.04 6.96
C LEU A 90 -1.73 2.29 8.46
N ASP A 91 -1.24 3.47 8.86
CA ASP A 91 -1.07 3.85 10.26
C ASP A 91 -2.41 3.90 10.99
N ASP A 92 -3.42 4.54 10.41
CA ASP A 92 -4.81 4.54 10.91
C ASP A 92 -5.35 3.11 11.08
N ASN A 93 -5.01 2.21 10.16
CA ASN A 93 -5.38 0.80 10.27
C ASN A 93 -4.64 0.08 11.42
N LEU A 94 -3.36 0.40 11.69
CA LEU A 94 -2.62 -0.17 12.81
C LEU A 94 -3.26 0.22 14.15
N ASP A 95 -3.64 1.48 14.31
CA ASP A 95 -4.39 1.99 15.47
C ASP A 95 -5.68 1.21 15.69
N ASP A 96 -6.44 0.96 14.61
CA ASP A 96 -7.67 0.16 14.63
C ASP A 96 -7.44 -1.31 15.02
N TYR A 97 -6.26 -1.85 14.74
CA TYR A 97 -5.90 -3.24 15.03
C TYR A 97 -5.35 -3.43 16.43
N GLN A 98 -4.62 -2.44 16.96
CA GLN A 98 -3.92 -2.51 18.25
C GLN A 98 -4.81 -3.03 19.40
N PRO A 99 -6.02 -2.50 19.66
CA PRO A 99 -6.84 -2.95 20.79
C PRO A 99 -7.40 -4.37 20.63
N LYS A 100 -7.36 -4.94 19.41
CA LYS A 100 -7.89 -6.28 19.12
C LYS A 100 -6.82 -7.38 19.26
N HIS A 101 -5.56 -7.00 19.43
CA HIS A 101 -4.40 -7.90 19.52
C HIS A 101 -4.38 -9.03 18.47
N PRO A 102 -4.61 -8.76 17.16
CA PRO A 102 -4.42 -9.79 16.14
C PRO A 102 -2.97 -10.31 16.16
N ASP A 103 -2.76 -11.59 15.85
CA ASP A 103 -1.40 -12.15 15.79
C ASP A 103 -0.64 -11.60 14.57
N LEU A 104 0.13 -10.52 14.77
CA LEU A 104 0.92 -9.85 13.73
C LEU A 104 2.41 -9.99 13.95
N ARG A 105 2.84 -10.86 14.87
CA ARG A 105 4.25 -11.09 15.23
C ARG A 105 5.14 -11.46 14.03
N LYS A 106 4.55 -11.97 12.94
CA LYS A 106 5.25 -12.27 11.68
C LYS A 106 5.27 -11.11 10.67
N THR A 107 4.29 -10.21 10.75
CA THR A 107 4.07 -9.15 9.75
C THR A 107 4.71 -7.84 10.20
N LEU A 108 4.52 -7.43 11.47
CA LEU A 108 5.05 -6.17 11.98
C LEU A 108 6.58 -6.03 11.87
N PRO A 109 7.40 -7.05 12.16
CA PRO A 109 8.85 -6.90 12.00
C PRO A 109 9.28 -6.65 10.54
N LYS A 110 8.51 -7.14 9.57
CA LYS A 110 8.76 -6.89 8.14
C LYS A 110 8.39 -5.46 7.78
N LEU A 111 7.26 -4.97 8.29
CA LEU A 111 6.83 -3.59 8.11
C LEU A 111 7.87 -2.62 8.70
N LEU A 112 8.33 -2.86 9.93
CA LEU A 112 9.34 -2.05 10.59
C LEU A 112 10.65 -1.98 9.79
N ALA A 113 11.14 -3.11 9.27
CA ALA A 113 12.32 -3.12 8.42
C ALA A 113 12.09 -2.40 7.08
N ALA A 114 10.86 -2.44 6.55
CA ALA A 114 10.51 -1.76 5.31
C ALA A 114 10.51 -0.23 5.49
N THR A 115 10.00 0.30 6.60
CA THR A 115 9.97 1.75 6.87
C THR A 115 11.37 2.35 6.95
N GLU A 116 12.34 1.67 7.59
CA GLU A 116 13.75 2.07 7.60
C GLU A 116 14.33 2.21 6.18
N ARG A 117 14.04 1.22 5.33
CA ARG A 117 14.46 1.23 3.92
C ARG A 117 13.79 2.36 3.14
N TRP A 118 12.48 2.53 3.30
CA TRP A 118 11.72 3.59 2.62
C TRP A 118 12.26 4.97 2.98
N MET A 119 12.53 5.23 4.26
CA MET A 119 13.14 6.49 4.69
C MET A 119 14.51 6.73 4.06
N THR A 120 15.32 5.68 3.86
CA THR A 120 16.62 5.81 3.17
C THR A 120 16.43 6.22 1.71
N VAL A 121 15.48 5.60 1.00
CA VAL A 121 15.16 5.98 -0.39
C VAL A 121 14.62 7.40 -0.46
N LEU A 122 13.67 7.78 0.40
CA LEU A 122 13.07 9.12 0.41
C LEU A 122 14.09 10.23 0.71
N LYS A 123 15.19 9.92 1.40
CA LYS A 123 16.32 10.85 1.63
C LYS A 123 17.29 10.96 0.45
N THR A 124 17.21 10.06 -0.53
CA THR A 124 18.15 9.99 -1.67
C THR A 124 17.98 11.11 -2.70
N PRO A 125 16.76 11.53 -3.11
CA PRO A 125 16.58 12.67 -4.02
C PRO A 125 17.25 13.93 -3.48
N GLN A 126 17.97 14.65 -4.34
CA GLN A 126 18.55 15.95 -4.00
C GLN A 126 17.46 16.98 -3.69
N ASP A 127 17.80 18.03 -2.95
CA ASP A 127 16.87 19.11 -2.64
C ASP A 127 16.34 19.78 -3.91
N ASN A 128 15.02 19.88 -4.00
CA ASN A 128 14.33 20.49 -5.12
C ASN A 128 13.01 21.09 -4.66
N ALA A 129 12.84 22.40 -4.88
CA ALA A 129 11.65 23.13 -4.46
C ALA A 129 10.33 22.51 -4.95
N ALA A 130 10.35 21.78 -6.07
CA ALA A 130 9.18 21.12 -6.63
C ALA A 130 8.64 19.96 -5.78
N TYR A 131 9.47 19.30 -4.96
CA TYR A 131 9.03 18.17 -4.13
C TYR A 131 9.54 18.19 -2.69
N THR A 132 10.25 19.23 -2.25
CA THR A 132 10.80 19.30 -0.88
C THR A 132 9.71 19.11 0.20
N LEU A 133 8.52 19.70 0.00
CA LEU A 133 7.40 19.54 0.94
C LEU A 133 6.86 18.10 0.90
N ALA A 134 6.55 17.56 -0.28
CA ALA A 134 6.09 16.18 -0.44
C ALA A 134 7.06 15.17 0.18
N ARG A 135 8.37 15.36 -0.04
CA ARG A 135 9.43 14.54 0.57
C ARG A 135 9.43 14.61 2.08
N LYS A 136 9.27 15.81 2.66
CA LYS A 136 9.22 15.98 4.12
C LYS A 136 8.01 15.23 4.70
N LEU A 137 6.83 15.42 4.13
CA LEU A 137 5.62 14.77 4.61
C LEU A 137 5.67 13.25 4.44
N ALA A 138 6.21 12.74 3.34
CA ALA A 138 6.43 11.30 3.15
C ALA A 138 7.41 10.72 4.17
N LEU A 139 8.44 11.47 4.57
CA LEU A 139 9.37 11.06 5.62
C LEU A 139 8.73 11.06 7.01
N GLU A 140 7.88 12.04 7.30
CA GLU A 140 7.11 12.08 8.55
C GLU A 140 6.16 10.88 8.63
N ALA A 141 5.35 10.63 7.59
CA ALA A 141 4.46 9.46 7.55
C ALA A 141 5.21 8.12 7.66
N ALA A 142 6.39 7.99 7.03
CA ALA A 142 7.21 6.78 7.17
C ALA A 142 7.76 6.60 8.60
N GLN A 143 8.05 7.70 9.29
CA GLN A 143 8.55 7.69 10.67
C GLN A 143 7.42 7.38 11.65
N ASP A 144 6.25 7.98 11.47
CA ASP A 144 5.06 7.71 12.30
C ASP A 144 4.69 6.23 12.20
N LEU A 145 4.57 5.70 10.97
CA LEU A 145 4.30 4.28 10.73
C LEU A 145 5.38 3.35 11.31
N HIS A 146 6.66 3.77 11.28
CA HIS A 146 7.74 3.03 11.93
C HIS A 146 7.53 2.95 13.45
N ASP A 147 7.18 4.06 14.07
CA ASP A 147 7.01 4.15 15.51
C ASP A 147 5.76 3.40 15.98
N SER A 148 4.64 3.50 15.26
CA SER A 148 3.43 2.70 15.50
C SER A 148 3.70 1.21 15.36
N ALA A 149 4.42 0.78 14.31
CA ALA A 149 4.78 -0.62 14.14
C ALA A 149 5.69 -1.13 15.28
N LYS A 150 6.62 -0.29 15.75
CA LYS A 150 7.51 -0.61 16.87
C LYS A 150 6.74 -0.75 18.18
N GLU A 151 5.88 0.21 18.50
CA GLU A 151 5.02 0.18 19.69
C GLU A 151 4.14 -1.08 19.69
N MET A 152 3.49 -1.35 18.56
CA MET A 152 2.63 -2.53 18.42
C MET A 152 3.40 -3.86 18.56
N ILE A 153 4.68 -3.92 18.15
CA ILE A 153 5.53 -5.09 18.38
C ILE A 153 5.79 -5.30 19.87
N ASP A 154 6.13 -4.22 20.59
CA ASP A 154 6.42 -4.28 22.02
C ASP A 154 5.14 -4.68 22.79
N ASP A 155 4.00 -4.09 22.45
CA ASP A 155 2.68 -4.44 23.01
C ASP A 155 2.31 -5.90 22.76
N GLN A 156 2.48 -6.40 21.54
CA GLN A 156 2.23 -7.81 21.24
C GLN A 156 3.18 -8.72 22.02
N THR A 157 4.45 -8.33 22.13
CA THR A 157 5.44 -9.10 22.89
C THR A 157 5.03 -9.24 24.36
N GLU A 158 4.54 -8.18 25.01
CA GLU A 158 4.04 -8.25 26.38
C GLU A 158 2.72 -9.03 26.48
N TRP A 159 1.76 -8.77 25.59
CA TRP A 159 0.45 -9.40 25.64
C TRP A 159 0.52 -10.93 25.46
N TRP A 160 1.32 -11.41 24.49
CA TRP A 160 1.47 -12.83 24.19
C TRP A 160 2.30 -13.61 25.23
N LYS A 161 3.00 -12.95 26.17
CA LYS A 161 3.61 -13.63 27.33
C LYS A 161 2.55 -14.24 28.25
N THR A 162 1.41 -13.57 28.38
CA THR A 162 0.33 -13.94 29.30
C THR A 162 -0.90 -14.53 28.59
N HIS A 163 -1.08 -14.28 27.30
CA HIS A 163 -2.22 -14.75 26.51
C HIS A 163 -1.77 -15.70 25.40
N LYS A 164 -1.36 -16.93 25.73
CA LYS A 164 -0.90 -17.87 24.69
C LYS A 164 -2.02 -18.15 23.67
N PRO A 165 -1.70 -18.21 22.36
CA PRO A 165 -2.71 -18.57 21.38
C PRO A 165 -3.21 -19.98 21.68
N PRO A 166 -4.51 -20.27 21.47
CA PRO A 166 -4.99 -21.63 21.56
C PRO A 166 -4.13 -22.49 20.62
N GLN A 167 -3.50 -23.55 21.17
CA GLN A 167 -2.86 -24.54 20.33
C GLN A 167 -3.90 -25.01 19.32
N LYS A 168 -3.61 -24.89 18.01
CA LYS A 168 -4.41 -25.59 17.00
C LYS A 168 -4.42 -27.06 17.42
N LYS A 169 -5.58 -27.57 17.87
CA LYS A 169 -5.76 -28.99 18.15
C LYS A 169 -5.36 -29.73 16.88
N GLY A 170 -4.46 -30.70 17.05
CA GLY A 170 -3.77 -31.39 15.97
C GLY A 170 -4.71 -31.82 14.85
N GLU A 171 -4.27 -31.51 13.65
CA GLU A 171 -4.35 -32.43 12.52
C GLU A 171 -3.82 -33.77 13.03
N ALA A 172 -4.74 -34.68 13.40
CA ALA A 172 -4.35 -36.03 13.77
C ALA A 172 -3.69 -36.66 12.54
N PRO A 173 -2.50 -37.29 12.65
CA PRO A 173 -1.96 -38.03 11.53
C PRO A 173 -2.98 -39.10 11.14
N GLU A 174 -3.41 -39.09 9.88
CA GLU A 174 -4.30 -40.14 9.35
C GLU A 174 -3.69 -41.51 9.71
N PRO A 175 -4.49 -42.46 10.24
CA PRO A 175 -3.98 -43.78 10.51
C PRO A 175 -3.53 -44.42 9.19
N ILE A 176 -2.25 -44.75 9.12
CA ILE A 176 -1.66 -45.49 8.00
C ILE A 176 -2.43 -46.81 7.89
N THR A 177 -3.29 -46.92 6.88
CA THR A 177 -3.92 -48.18 6.50
C THR A 177 -2.87 -49.01 5.78
N MET A 178 -2.30 -50.02 6.45
CA MET A 178 -1.48 -51.01 5.75
C MET A 178 -2.42 -51.96 4.97
N PRO A 179 -2.19 -52.16 3.66
CA PRO A 179 -2.94 -53.15 2.90
C PRO A 179 -2.58 -54.57 3.38
N ARG A 180 -3.59 -55.44 3.39
CA ARG A 180 -3.53 -56.84 3.84
C ARG A 180 -2.52 -57.69 3.07
#